data_AF-A0A8T2C735-F1
#
_entry.id   AF-A0A8T2C735-F1
#
_cell.length_a   1.000
_cell.length_b   1.000
_cell.length_c   1.000
_cell.angle_alpha   90.00
_cell.angle_beta   90.00
_cell.angle_gamma   90.00
#
_symmetry.space_group_name_H-M   'P 1'
#
loop_
_entity.id
_entity.type
_entity.pdbx_description
1 polymer ?
#
loop_
_entity_poly.entity_id
_entity_poly.type
_entity_poly.pdbx_seq_one_letter_code
_entity_poly.pdbx_strand_id
1 'polypeptide(L)'
;MAGTESSETPILKLNLLVDKEKNEVVFAQAGKDFVDVLFGFMALPMGTIVRMLEKNKQNSAPIGCFNNLYKSVVDMDKVDFTTEGCKDMLLYPRYVKEKQCRRLNHLNIDDDVDRCNLMRDEFKVPEGGSDELFVTPRTSFIISGNMKVEFASLIRAIKILVGLGHNNFDRLEEMFVDVNHEEVLSLLHCLFSSETPFTDVFLKKHSSCGMTRKQTMKVLYAESGQDFVDLLFSFLAIPLESVWEITGSNIELGCIGNFCRSLKNLSSSGSTDAPSNTCMLPWQYSLQKPLLGVSYLNNDGSSQLTPHCSSGFVKRGVTYMVSDDLTICIKKKFDVNLDDIEEHEINISKTQAIGLLRASFMTSTALTTAFESFLPKKSKEEKL
;
A
#
# COMPACT_ATOMS: atom_id res chain seq x y z
N MET A 1 -29.88 8.17 32.18
CA MET A 1 -29.58 8.18 30.73
C MET A 1 -28.70 6.99 30.46
N ALA A 2 -29.26 5.93 29.89
CA ALA A 2 -28.50 4.77 29.47
C ALA A 2 -27.65 5.15 28.26
N GLY A 3 -26.33 4.97 28.36
CA GLY A 3 -25.43 5.13 27.23
C GLY A 3 -25.71 4.01 26.24
N THR A 4 -26.11 4.38 25.04
CA THR A 4 -26.19 3.46 23.91
C THR A 4 -24.76 3.16 23.47
N GLU A 5 -24.17 2.08 23.99
CA GLU A 5 -23.06 1.42 23.31
C GLU A 5 -23.59 1.01 21.92
N SER A 6 -23.07 1.62 20.86
CA SER A 6 -23.35 1.17 19.50
C SER A 6 -22.70 -0.20 19.34
N SER A 7 -23.46 -1.26 19.53
CA SER A 7 -23.03 -2.59 19.10
C SER A 7 -22.96 -2.57 17.57
N GLU A 8 -21.78 -2.30 17.02
CA GLU A 8 -21.54 -2.54 15.60
C GLU A 8 -21.78 -4.01 15.33
N THR A 9 -22.78 -4.31 14.49
CA THR A 9 -23.09 -5.68 14.08
C THR A 9 -21.88 -6.27 13.38
N PRO A 10 -21.46 -7.50 13.72
CA PRO A 10 -20.31 -8.10 13.10
C PRO A 10 -20.54 -8.31 11.61
N ILE A 11 -19.53 -7.93 10.83
CA ILE A 11 -19.67 -7.67 9.40
C ILE A 11 -19.28 -8.91 8.59
N LEU A 12 -18.30 -9.68 9.07
CA LEU A 12 -17.77 -10.88 8.42
C LEU A 12 -17.51 -11.98 9.45
N LYS A 13 -17.49 -13.24 9.02
CA LYS A 13 -17.23 -14.39 9.90
C LYS A 13 -16.00 -15.15 9.44
N LEU A 14 -15.18 -15.56 10.40
CA LEU A 14 -13.93 -16.28 10.18
C LEU A 14 -13.84 -17.48 11.14
N ASN A 15 -13.38 -18.63 10.64
CA ASN A 15 -13.02 -19.76 11.48
C ASN A 15 -11.50 -19.86 11.52
N LEU A 16 -10.89 -19.71 12.69
CA LEU A 16 -9.45 -19.77 12.89
C LEU A 16 -9.04 -21.12 13.44
N LEU A 17 -7.98 -21.72 12.90
CA LEU A 17 -7.31 -22.84 13.53
C LEU A 17 -6.11 -22.31 14.31
N VAL A 18 -6.14 -22.45 15.63
CA VAL A 18 -5.18 -21.87 16.56
C VAL A 18 -4.34 -22.96 17.22
N ASP A 19 -3.02 -22.79 17.24
CA ASP A 19 -2.13 -23.56 18.12
C ASP A 19 -2.13 -22.89 19.50
N LYS A 20 -2.73 -23.56 20.50
CA LYS A 20 -2.82 -23.02 21.87
C LYS A 20 -1.48 -22.88 22.56
N GLU A 21 -0.53 -23.76 22.26
CA GLU A 21 0.78 -23.73 22.93
C GLU A 21 1.63 -22.58 22.41
N LYS A 22 1.57 -22.32 21.10
CA LYS A 22 2.27 -21.19 20.48
C LYS A 22 1.50 -19.87 20.59
N ASN A 23 0.20 -19.94 20.92
CA ASN A 23 -0.73 -18.82 20.84
C ASN A 23 -0.68 -18.14 19.46
N GLU A 24 -0.83 -18.95 18.41
CA GLU A 24 -0.64 -18.55 17.01
C GLU A 24 -1.78 -19.08 16.14
N VAL A 25 -2.27 -18.24 15.23
CA VAL A 25 -3.20 -18.66 14.19
C VAL A 25 -2.41 -19.38 13.10
N VAL A 26 -2.69 -20.66 12.91
CA VAL A 26 -2.08 -21.49 11.86
C VAL A 26 -2.64 -21.10 10.49
N PHE A 27 -3.97 -21.11 10.38
CA PHE A 27 -4.70 -20.59 9.22
C PHE A 27 -6.12 -20.19 9.59
N ALA A 28 -6.74 -19.39 8.74
CA ALA A 28 -8.14 -19.03 8.78
C ALA A 28 -8.90 -19.68 7.62
N GLN A 29 -10.09 -20.19 7.89
CA GLN A 29 -11.08 -20.55 6.88
C GLN A 29 -12.08 -19.41 6.72
N ALA A 30 -12.22 -18.92 5.49
CA ALA A 30 -12.99 -17.74 5.16
C ALA A 30 -13.97 -18.00 4.00
N GLY A 31 -15.05 -17.23 3.98
CA GLY A 31 -15.94 -17.11 2.82
C GLY A 31 -15.44 -16.09 1.80
N LYS A 32 -16.10 -16.06 0.64
CA LYS A 32 -15.83 -15.12 -0.45
C LYS A 32 -15.80 -13.66 0.02
N ASP A 33 -16.77 -13.23 0.83
CA ASP A 33 -16.90 -11.82 1.22
C ASP A 33 -15.67 -11.30 1.95
N PHE A 34 -15.08 -12.12 2.83
CA PHE A 34 -13.85 -11.77 3.54
C PHE A 34 -12.64 -11.72 2.60
N VAL A 35 -12.53 -12.66 1.67
CA VAL A 35 -11.44 -12.68 0.67
C VAL A 35 -11.54 -11.51 -0.31
N ASP A 36 -12.76 -11.15 -0.73
CA ASP A 36 -13.03 -9.98 -1.56
C ASP A 36 -12.62 -8.68 -0.83
N VAL A 37 -12.85 -8.58 0.48
CA VAL A 37 -12.36 -7.45 1.30
C VAL A 37 -10.83 -7.38 1.29
N LEU A 38 -10.16 -8.50 1.54
CA LEU A 38 -8.70 -8.55 1.53
C LEU A 38 -8.15 -8.18 0.14
N PHE A 39 -8.72 -8.72 -0.95
CA PHE A 39 -8.32 -8.37 -2.33
C PHE A 39 -8.68 -6.92 -2.70
N GLY A 40 -9.74 -6.38 -2.11
CA GLY A 40 -10.06 -4.97 -2.15
C GLY A 40 -8.89 -4.09 -1.71
N PHE A 41 -8.20 -4.43 -0.61
CA PHE A 41 -7.03 -3.68 -0.15
C PHE A 41 -5.94 -3.54 -1.23
N MET A 42 -5.72 -4.57 -2.02
CA MET A 42 -4.68 -4.58 -3.06
C MET A 42 -4.99 -3.62 -4.20
N ALA A 43 -6.27 -3.39 -4.45
CA ALA A 43 -6.73 -2.46 -5.48
C ALA A 43 -6.72 -0.99 -5.02
N LEU A 44 -6.57 -0.72 -3.72
CA LEU A 44 -6.56 0.64 -3.18
C LEU A 44 -5.23 1.35 -3.44
N PRO A 45 -5.27 2.62 -3.89
CA PRO A 45 -4.10 3.50 -3.90
C PRO A 45 -3.48 3.67 -2.51
N MET A 46 -2.17 3.82 -2.44
CA MET A 46 -1.46 4.04 -1.18
C MET A 46 -1.97 5.26 -0.40
N GLY A 47 -2.32 6.35 -1.09
CA GLY A 47 -2.90 7.54 -0.44
C GLY A 47 -4.27 7.26 0.20
N THR A 48 -5.07 6.38 -0.41
CA THR A 48 -6.34 5.91 0.17
C THR A 48 -6.10 5.07 1.42
N ILE A 49 -5.14 4.13 1.36
CA ILE A 49 -4.78 3.27 2.49
C ILE A 49 -4.29 4.11 3.69
N VAL A 50 -3.34 5.03 3.46
CA VAL A 50 -2.83 5.92 4.51
C VAL A 50 -3.97 6.71 5.14
N ARG A 51 -4.80 7.34 4.33
CA ARG A 51 -5.96 8.12 4.81
C ARG A 51 -6.92 7.27 5.65
N MET A 52 -7.22 6.05 5.24
CA MET A 52 -8.10 5.14 5.97
C MET A 52 -7.52 4.74 7.32
N LEU A 53 -6.22 4.41 7.37
CA LEU A 53 -5.57 3.99 8.60
C LEU A 53 -5.34 5.16 9.57
N GLU A 54 -5.03 6.37 9.09
CA GLU A 54 -4.85 7.55 9.96
C GLU A 54 -6.12 7.95 10.70
N LYS A 55 -7.30 7.68 10.14
CA LYS A 55 -8.58 7.90 10.83
C LYS A 55 -8.80 6.90 11.97
N ASN A 56 -8.24 5.70 11.87
CA ASN A 56 -8.37 4.67 12.88
C ASN A 56 -7.32 4.87 13.99
N LYS A 57 -7.75 5.39 15.13
CA LYS A 57 -6.89 5.74 16.27
C LYS A 57 -6.20 4.54 16.96
N GLN A 58 -6.57 3.30 16.65
CA GLN A 58 -6.02 2.12 17.34
C GLN A 58 -4.62 1.72 16.84
N ASN A 59 -4.23 2.07 15.60
CA ASN A 59 -2.95 1.69 15.01
C ASN A 59 -2.23 2.91 14.43
N SER A 60 -1.25 3.45 15.18
CA SER A 60 -0.56 4.71 14.82
C SER A 60 0.79 4.51 14.14
N ALA A 61 1.22 3.27 13.87
CA ALA A 61 2.53 3.05 13.26
C ALA A 61 2.47 3.44 11.77
N PRO A 62 3.44 4.25 11.29
CA PRO A 62 3.45 4.72 9.91
C PRO A 62 3.73 3.59 8.92
N ILE A 63 3.14 3.67 7.74
CA ILE A 63 3.43 2.81 6.61
C ILE A 63 4.62 3.41 5.84
N GLY A 64 5.82 3.00 6.22
CA GLY A 64 7.06 3.51 5.62
C GLY A 64 7.10 5.04 5.63
N CYS A 65 7.32 5.64 4.45
CA CYS A 65 7.32 7.08 4.24
C CYS A 65 5.98 7.63 3.68
N PHE A 66 4.98 6.77 3.43
CA PHE A 66 3.74 7.18 2.77
C PHE A 66 2.87 8.13 3.63
N ASN A 67 2.90 7.98 4.96
CA ASN A 67 2.25 8.92 5.87
C ASN A 67 2.82 10.34 5.72
N ASN A 68 4.14 10.48 5.67
CA ASN A 68 4.79 11.78 5.52
C ASN A 68 4.51 12.41 4.16
N LEU A 69 4.52 11.59 3.10
CA LEU A 69 4.18 12.04 1.76
C LEU A 69 2.73 12.53 1.68
N TYR A 70 1.77 11.77 2.23
CA TYR A 70 0.36 12.16 2.29
C TYR A 70 0.18 13.44 3.11
N LYS A 71 0.80 13.51 4.29
CA LYS A 71 0.78 14.69 5.16
C LYS A 71 1.37 15.92 4.47
N SER A 72 2.43 15.77 3.66
CA SER A 72 3.00 16.88 2.89
C SER A 72 1.97 17.48 1.92
N VAL A 73 1.15 16.64 1.28
CA VAL A 73 0.04 17.11 0.43
C VAL A 73 -1.03 17.83 1.26
N VAL A 74 -1.36 17.31 2.44
CA VAL A 74 -2.31 17.94 3.37
C VAL A 74 -1.83 19.34 3.76
N ASP A 75 -0.57 19.47 4.15
CA ASP A 75 0.04 20.68 4.71
C ASP A 75 0.35 21.76 3.64
N MET A 76 0.60 21.39 2.39
CA MET A 76 0.84 22.32 1.28
C MET A 76 -0.40 23.15 0.91
N ASP A 77 -0.24 24.41 0.50
CA ASP A 77 -1.38 25.24 0.10
C ASP A 77 -1.86 24.87 -1.31
N LYS A 78 -3.14 25.12 -1.62
CA LYS A 78 -3.67 24.91 -2.99
C LYS A 78 -2.88 25.70 -4.04
N VAL A 79 -2.33 26.85 -3.65
CA VAL A 79 -1.52 27.69 -4.53
C VAL A 79 -0.18 27.05 -4.87
N ASP A 80 0.26 25.99 -4.20
CA ASP A 80 1.53 25.31 -4.50
C ASP A 80 1.40 24.27 -5.62
N PHE A 81 0.16 23.93 -5.98
CA PHE A 81 -0.16 22.98 -7.04
C PHE A 81 -0.39 23.70 -8.37
N THR A 82 -0.22 22.96 -9.47
CA THR A 82 -0.48 23.44 -10.83
C THR A 82 -1.95 23.82 -11.01
N THR A 83 -2.87 23.00 -10.47
CA THR A 83 -4.31 23.25 -10.48
C THR A 83 -4.91 22.94 -9.11
N GLU A 84 -6.07 23.52 -8.80
CA GLU A 84 -6.80 23.19 -7.57
C GLU A 84 -7.14 21.69 -7.47
N GLY A 85 -7.40 21.05 -8.62
CA GLY A 85 -7.73 19.64 -8.70
C GLY A 85 -6.55 18.71 -8.40
N CYS A 86 -5.29 19.15 -8.56
CA CYS A 86 -4.11 18.31 -8.30
C CYS A 86 -4.00 17.91 -6.83
N LYS A 87 -4.19 18.86 -5.89
CA LYS A 87 -4.18 18.56 -4.46
C LYS A 87 -5.26 17.54 -4.11
N ASP A 88 -6.47 17.78 -4.59
CA ASP A 88 -7.61 16.91 -4.33
C ASP A 88 -7.40 15.51 -4.89
N MET A 89 -6.80 15.39 -6.07
CA MET A 89 -6.47 14.11 -6.70
C MET A 89 -5.44 13.31 -5.90
N LEU A 90 -4.49 13.96 -5.23
CA LEU A 90 -3.49 13.29 -4.39
C LEU A 90 -4.05 12.91 -3.01
N LEU A 91 -4.96 13.72 -2.46
CA LEU A 91 -5.65 13.42 -1.19
C LEU A 91 -6.74 12.37 -1.35
N TYR A 92 -7.35 12.28 -2.54
CA TYR A 92 -8.41 11.36 -2.91
C TYR A 92 -8.11 10.67 -4.25
N PRO A 93 -7.12 9.75 -4.27
CA PRO A 93 -6.74 9.10 -5.51
C PRO A 93 -7.84 8.22 -6.09
N ARG A 94 -8.14 8.46 -7.37
CA ARG A 94 -8.97 7.62 -8.23
C ARG A 94 -8.19 6.40 -8.72
N TYR A 95 -8.88 5.28 -8.96
CA TYR A 95 -8.27 4.04 -9.38
C TYR A 95 -9.21 3.21 -10.27
N VAL A 96 -8.64 2.35 -11.11
CA VAL A 96 -9.40 1.67 -12.17
C VAL A 96 -10.47 0.72 -11.61
N LYS A 97 -10.17 0.04 -10.51
CA LYS A 97 -11.07 -0.91 -9.83
C LYS A 97 -12.02 -0.24 -8.83
N GLU A 98 -12.22 1.08 -8.90
CA GLU A 98 -13.01 1.86 -7.94
C GLU A 98 -14.45 1.39 -7.81
N LYS A 99 -15.15 1.13 -8.92
CA LYS A 99 -16.53 0.59 -8.87
C LYS A 99 -16.59 -0.75 -8.15
N GLN A 100 -15.60 -1.62 -8.32
CA GLN A 100 -15.54 -2.93 -7.66
C GLN A 100 -15.29 -2.76 -6.15
N CYS A 101 -14.35 -1.91 -5.77
CA CYS A 101 -14.04 -1.69 -4.35
C CYS A 101 -15.15 -0.93 -3.61
N ARG A 102 -15.89 -0.03 -4.27
CA ARG A 102 -17.07 0.61 -3.66
C ARG A 102 -18.20 -0.37 -3.33
N ARG A 103 -18.26 -1.53 -4.00
CA ARG A 103 -19.20 -2.61 -3.65
C ARG A 103 -18.79 -3.36 -2.39
N LEU A 104 -17.55 -3.20 -1.92
CA LEU A 104 -17.11 -3.69 -0.62
C LEU A 104 -17.62 -2.75 0.46
N ASN A 105 -18.90 -2.89 0.81
CA ASN A 105 -19.58 -2.10 1.84
C ASN A 105 -18.85 -2.11 3.20
N HIS A 106 -17.91 -3.04 3.39
CA HIS A 106 -17.15 -3.27 4.61
C HIS A 106 -15.85 -2.48 4.71
N LEU A 107 -15.41 -1.81 3.63
CA LEU A 107 -14.19 -1.00 3.63
C LEU A 107 -14.43 0.49 3.95
N ASN A 108 -15.69 0.95 3.90
CA ASN A 108 -16.08 2.35 4.11
C ASN A 108 -15.11 3.38 3.49
N ILE A 109 -14.84 3.23 2.18
CA ILE A 109 -13.81 4.02 1.47
C ILE A 109 -14.23 5.50 1.30
N ASP A 110 -15.53 5.76 1.32
CA ASP A 110 -16.15 7.06 1.04
C ASP A 110 -16.72 7.72 2.31
N ASP A 111 -15.88 8.48 3.02
CA ASP A 111 -16.31 9.31 4.16
C ASP A 111 -16.71 10.75 3.76
N ASP A 112 -16.62 11.12 2.48
CA ASP A 112 -16.90 12.50 2.04
C ASP A 112 -17.58 12.50 0.66
N VAL A 113 -18.84 12.08 0.67
CA VAL A 113 -19.75 12.00 -0.50
C VAL A 113 -19.86 13.34 -1.23
N ASP A 114 -19.62 14.46 -0.54
CA ASP A 114 -19.79 15.81 -1.09
C ASP A 114 -18.65 16.25 -2.02
N ARG A 115 -17.42 15.72 -1.87
CA ARG A 115 -16.29 16.08 -2.77
C ARG A 115 -16.17 15.20 -4.01
N CYS A 116 -16.64 13.95 -3.97
CA CYS A 116 -16.77 13.11 -5.17
C CYS A 116 -17.70 13.76 -6.23
N ASN A 117 -18.62 14.64 -5.82
CA ASN A 117 -19.55 15.33 -6.70
C ASN A 117 -18.92 16.47 -7.55
N LEU A 118 -17.78 17.03 -7.14
CA LEU A 118 -17.09 18.11 -7.89
C LEU A 118 -16.20 17.60 -9.04
N MET A 119 -15.96 16.30 -9.06
CA MET A 119 -15.02 15.60 -9.93
C MET A 119 -15.76 14.78 -11.02
N ARG A 120 -16.97 15.23 -11.39
CA ARG A 120 -18.01 14.54 -12.18
C ARG A 120 -17.75 14.42 -13.69
N ASP A 121 -16.50 14.44 -14.13
CA ASP A 121 -16.18 13.70 -15.34
C ASP A 121 -16.05 12.24 -14.92
N GLU A 122 -17.18 11.54 -15.00
CA GLU A 122 -17.30 10.12 -14.74
C GLU A 122 -16.24 9.40 -15.57
N PHE A 123 -15.25 8.84 -14.89
CA PHE A 123 -14.36 7.86 -15.51
C PHE A 123 -15.22 6.67 -15.90
N LYS A 124 -15.58 6.58 -17.18
CA LYS A 124 -16.40 5.49 -17.73
C LYS A 124 -15.53 4.24 -17.81
N VAL A 125 -15.50 3.49 -16.71
CA VAL A 125 -14.97 2.12 -16.72
C VAL A 125 -15.82 1.30 -17.71
N PRO A 126 -15.22 0.58 -18.67
CA PRO A 126 -15.96 -0.23 -19.62
C PRO A 126 -16.86 -1.23 -18.88
N GLU A 127 -18.16 -1.20 -19.20
CA GLU A 127 -19.14 -2.13 -18.64
C GLU A 127 -19.01 -3.48 -19.33
N GLY A 128 -18.56 -4.48 -18.58
CA GLY A 128 -18.47 -5.85 -19.07
C GLY A 128 -18.22 -6.86 -17.96
N GLY A 129 -19.28 -7.58 -17.56
CA GLY A 129 -19.20 -8.99 -17.16
C GLY A 129 -19.08 -9.35 -15.67
N SER A 130 -20.02 -10.22 -15.26
CA SER A 130 -20.22 -11.00 -14.01
C SER A 130 -20.36 -10.26 -12.66
N ASP A 131 -21.22 -10.80 -11.81
CA ASP A 131 -21.43 -10.42 -10.39
C ASP A 131 -20.23 -10.82 -9.49
N GLU A 132 -19.08 -11.06 -10.11
CA GLU A 132 -17.88 -11.67 -9.56
C GLU A 132 -16.88 -10.54 -9.26
N LEU A 133 -16.61 -10.27 -7.98
CA LEU A 133 -15.84 -9.10 -7.57
C LEU A 133 -14.32 -9.34 -7.74
N PHE A 134 -13.80 -10.36 -7.06
CA PHE A 134 -12.43 -10.84 -7.22
C PHE A 134 -12.35 -12.38 -7.34
N VAL A 135 -13.25 -13.11 -6.68
CA VAL A 135 -13.26 -14.59 -6.69
C VAL A 135 -14.64 -15.19 -7.01
N THR A 136 -14.66 -16.46 -7.39
CA THR A 136 -15.87 -17.12 -7.90
C THR A 136 -16.90 -17.49 -6.80
N PRO A 137 -18.23 -17.45 -7.06
CA PRO A 137 -19.29 -17.36 -6.04
C PRO A 137 -19.54 -18.59 -5.14
N ARG A 138 -18.73 -19.65 -5.18
CA ARG A 138 -18.99 -20.89 -4.41
C ARG A 138 -17.82 -21.39 -3.55
N THR A 139 -16.83 -20.57 -3.28
CA THR A 139 -15.57 -21.07 -2.71
C THR A 139 -15.37 -20.62 -1.26
N SER A 140 -15.07 -21.60 -0.40
CA SER A 140 -14.41 -21.37 0.88
C SER A 140 -12.91 -21.32 0.63
N PHE A 141 -12.20 -20.52 1.40
CA PHE A 141 -10.77 -20.31 1.27
C PHE A 141 -10.05 -20.69 2.56
N ILE A 142 -8.80 -21.12 2.43
CA ILE A 142 -7.85 -21.18 3.52
C ILE A 142 -6.87 -20.04 3.33
N ILE A 143 -6.65 -19.27 4.40
CA ILE A 143 -5.72 -18.16 4.47
C ILE A 143 -4.70 -18.51 5.55
N SER A 144 -3.45 -18.79 5.18
CA SER A 144 -2.41 -19.12 6.15
C SER A 144 -2.05 -17.92 7.05
N GLY A 145 -1.38 -18.17 8.18
CA GLY A 145 -0.91 -17.13 9.09
C GLY A 145 -0.08 -16.01 8.42
N ASN A 146 0.65 -16.34 7.35
CA ASN A 146 1.43 -15.39 6.53
C ASN A 146 0.67 -14.84 5.30
N MET A 147 -0.66 -14.85 5.34
CA MET A 147 -1.59 -14.27 4.36
C MET A 147 -1.54 -14.86 2.94
N LYS A 148 -1.17 -16.14 2.80
CA LYS A 148 -1.36 -16.85 1.52
C LYS A 148 -2.79 -17.35 1.43
N VAL A 149 -3.48 -17.04 0.33
CA VAL A 149 -4.87 -17.44 0.08
C VAL A 149 -4.92 -18.59 -0.92
N GLU A 150 -5.62 -19.66 -0.56
CA GLU A 150 -5.84 -20.83 -1.42
C GLU A 150 -7.30 -21.29 -1.30
N PHE A 151 -7.81 -22.00 -2.31
CA PHE A 151 -9.12 -22.66 -2.19
C PHE A 151 -9.11 -23.66 -1.03
N ALA A 152 -10.17 -23.69 -0.23
CA ALA A 152 -10.27 -24.61 0.90
C ALA A 152 -10.38 -26.06 0.42
N SER A 153 -9.56 -26.92 1.01
CA SER A 153 -9.60 -28.37 0.81
C SER A 153 -8.89 -29.04 1.97
N LEU A 154 -9.40 -30.19 2.42
CA LEU A 154 -8.77 -31.00 3.47
C LEU A 154 -7.31 -31.34 3.14
N ILE A 155 -7.02 -31.67 1.88
CA ILE A 155 -5.65 -32.00 1.44
C ILE A 155 -4.72 -30.79 1.62
N ARG A 156 -5.21 -29.57 1.35
CA ARG A 156 -4.43 -28.34 1.51
C ARG A 156 -4.27 -27.98 2.98
N ALA A 157 -5.31 -28.11 3.80
CA ALA A 157 -5.24 -27.91 5.24
C ALA A 157 -4.19 -28.82 5.88
N ILE A 158 -4.23 -30.12 5.57
CA ILE A 158 -3.22 -31.09 6.04
C ILE A 158 -1.82 -30.72 5.54
N LYS A 159 -1.69 -30.31 4.27
CA LYS A 159 -0.39 -29.88 3.72
C LYS A 159 0.19 -28.67 4.44
N ILE A 160 -0.64 -27.68 4.78
CA ILE A 160 -0.23 -26.51 5.56
C ILE A 160 0.23 -26.95 6.95
N LEU A 161 -0.55 -27.78 7.63
CA LEU A 161 -0.22 -28.28 8.97
C LEU A 161 1.10 -29.03 9.02
N VAL A 162 1.27 -30.02 8.13
CA VAL A 162 2.51 -30.80 8.02
C VAL A 162 3.68 -29.88 7.62
N GLY A 163 3.46 -28.94 6.69
CA GLY A 163 4.48 -27.99 6.25
C GLY A 163 4.96 -27.04 7.36
N LEU A 164 4.11 -26.74 8.33
CA LEU A 164 4.42 -25.92 9.51
C LEU A 164 4.93 -26.75 10.70
N GLY A 165 5.11 -28.07 10.53
CA GLY A 165 5.63 -28.98 11.55
C GLY A 165 4.61 -29.48 12.57
N HIS A 166 3.31 -29.30 12.33
CA HIS A 166 2.26 -29.85 13.18
C HIS A 166 2.02 -31.33 12.81
N ASN A 167 2.71 -32.22 13.51
CA ASN A 167 2.54 -33.68 13.35
C ASN A 167 1.52 -34.28 14.34
N ASN A 168 1.17 -33.55 15.39
CA ASN A 168 0.09 -33.87 16.31
C ASN A 168 -0.91 -32.69 16.35
N PHE A 169 -2.19 -32.98 16.20
CA PHE A 169 -3.27 -32.01 16.12
C PHE A 169 -3.99 -31.79 17.46
N ASP A 170 -3.65 -32.53 18.53
CA ASP A 170 -4.32 -32.43 19.85
C ASP A 170 -4.26 -31.02 20.47
N ARG A 171 -3.34 -30.18 20.00
CA ARG A 171 -3.08 -28.82 20.49
C ARG A 171 -3.79 -27.74 19.67
N LEU A 172 -4.43 -28.13 18.57
CA LEU A 172 -5.12 -27.22 17.66
C LEU A 172 -6.58 -27.07 18.07
N GLU A 173 -7.07 -25.84 18.06
CA GLU A 173 -8.48 -25.53 18.34
C GLU A 173 -9.07 -24.64 17.26
N GLU A 174 -10.34 -24.89 16.94
CA GLU A 174 -11.14 -24.00 16.12
C GLU A 174 -11.68 -22.83 16.96
N MET A 175 -11.45 -21.62 16.50
CA MET A 175 -11.93 -20.38 17.12
C MET A 175 -12.74 -19.59 16.10
N PHE A 176 -14.01 -19.35 16.39
CA PHE A 176 -14.89 -18.54 15.54
C PHE A 176 -14.77 -17.07 15.92
N VAL A 177 -14.48 -16.24 14.93
CA VAL A 177 -14.33 -14.79 15.09
C VAL A 177 -15.32 -14.07 14.19
N ASP A 178 -16.02 -13.14 14.82
CA ASP A 178 -16.88 -12.17 14.17
C ASP A 178 -16.04 -10.90 13.94
N VAL A 179 -15.79 -10.55 12.67
CA VAL A 179 -14.86 -9.47 12.29
C VAL A 179 -15.63 -8.18 12.04
N ASN A 180 -15.28 -7.12 12.77
CA ASN A 180 -15.83 -5.78 12.60
C ASN A 180 -14.94 -4.86 11.73
N HIS A 181 -15.36 -3.61 11.55
CA HIS A 181 -14.63 -2.65 10.71
C HIS A 181 -13.24 -2.29 11.28
N GLU A 182 -13.14 -2.12 12.60
CA GLU A 182 -11.86 -1.81 13.26
C GLU A 182 -10.84 -2.95 13.08
N GLU A 183 -11.29 -4.19 13.13
CA GLU A 183 -10.47 -5.39 12.92
C GLU A 183 -10.07 -5.55 11.45
N VAL A 184 -10.95 -5.22 10.49
CA VAL A 184 -10.60 -5.15 9.06
C VAL A 184 -9.48 -4.14 8.83
N LEU A 185 -9.57 -2.94 9.40
CA LEU A 185 -8.50 -1.93 9.30
C LEU A 185 -7.24 -2.33 10.05
N SER A 186 -7.37 -3.04 11.18
CA SER A 186 -6.23 -3.59 11.90
C SER A 186 -5.51 -4.67 11.10
N LEU A 187 -6.25 -5.53 10.40
CA LEU A 187 -5.67 -6.50 9.46
C LEU A 187 -4.93 -5.80 8.33
N LEU A 188 -5.54 -4.77 7.72
CA LEU A 188 -4.88 -3.95 6.69
C LEU A 188 -3.56 -3.35 7.21
N HIS A 189 -3.56 -2.79 8.42
CA HIS A 189 -2.35 -2.25 9.03
C HIS A 189 -1.30 -3.33 9.26
N CYS A 190 -1.68 -4.47 9.84
CA CYS A 190 -0.79 -5.60 10.10
C CYS A 190 -0.17 -6.19 8.83
N LEU A 191 -0.77 -6.03 7.64
CA LEU A 191 -0.12 -6.43 6.39
C LEU A 191 1.25 -5.75 6.18
N PHE A 192 1.42 -4.53 6.69
CA PHE A 192 2.66 -3.75 6.56
C PHE A 192 3.67 -3.98 7.69
N SER A 193 3.21 -4.46 8.85
CA SER A 193 4.03 -4.50 10.08
C SER A 193 4.21 -5.89 10.69
N SER A 194 3.48 -6.91 10.22
CA SER A 194 3.43 -8.24 10.81
C SER A 194 3.65 -9.36 9.80
N GLU A 195 4.36 -10.40 10.24
CA GLU A 195 4.48 -11.69 9.54
C GLU A 195 3.31 -12.63 9.85
N THR A 196 2.53 -12.35 10.91
CA THR A 196 1.38 -13.15 11.36
C THR A 196 0.13 -12.30 11.66
N PRO A 197 -0.47 -11.61 10.66
CA PRO A 197 -1.53 -10.63 10.89
C PRO A 197 -2.73 -11.16 11.68
N PHE A 198 -3.16 -12.41 11.44
CA PHE A 198 -4.28 -12.99 12.19
C PHE A 198 -3.97 -13.20 13.67
N THR A 199 -2.76 -13.63 14.00
CA THR A 199 -2.33 -13.78 15.39
C THR A 199 -2.32 -12.42 16.09
N ASP A 200 -1.79 -11.40 15.43
CA ASP A 200 -1.66 -10.08 16.03
C ASP A 200 -3.01 -9.40 16.23
N VAL A 201 -3.92 -9.51 15.26
CA VAL A 201 -5.26 -8.91 15.37
C VAL A 201 -6.18 -9.70 16.32
N PHE A 202 -6.21 -11.03 16.21
CA PHE A 202 -7.23 -11.83 16.87
C PHE A 202 -6.79 -12.53 18.16
N LEU A 203 -5.48 -12.72 18.39
CA LEU A 203 -4.96 -13.35 19.61
C LEU A 203 -4.18 -12.40 20.51
N LYS A 204 -3.51 -11.39 19.95
CA LYS A 204 -2.60 -10.49 20.68
C LYS A 204 -3.07 -9.04 20.63
N LYS A 205 -4.27 -8.75 21.12
CA LYS A 205 -4.71 -7.36 21.34
C LYS A 205 -3.65 -6.61 22.16
N HIS A 206 -3.02 -5.61 21.52
CA HIS A 206 -2.02 -4.66 22.06
C HIS A 206 -0.54 -5.08 22.10
N SER A 207 0.03 -5.49 20.96
CA SER A 207 1.50 -5.52 20.80
C SER A 207 1.94 -4.56 19.69
N SER A 208 2.39 -3.35 20.05
CA SER A 208 3.04 -2.45 19.11
C SER A 208 4.39 -3.03 18.67
N CYS A 209 4.48 -3.49 17.42
CA CYS A 209 5.72 -3.98 16.83
C CYS A 209 6.61 -2.78 16.44
N GLY A 210 7.58 -2.46 17.29
CA GLY A 210 8.58 -1.44 17.01
C GLY A 210 9.76 -2.02 16.22
N MET A 211 9.90 -1.64 14.95
CA MET A 211 11.16 -1.85 14.24
C MET A 211 12.15 -0.77 14.64
N THR A 212 13.28 -1.15 15.24
CA THR A 212 14.46 -0.27 15.36
C THR A 212 15.59 -0.85 14.53
N ARG A 213 16.17 -0.05 13.62
CA ARG A 213 17.41 -0.40 12.92
C ARG A 213 18.50 0.66 13.13
N LYS A 214 19.72 0.17 13.27
CA LYS A 214 20.98 0.90 13.53
C LYS A 214 21.28 1.95 12.47
N GLN A 215 21.81 3.08 12.94
CA GLN A 215 22.25 4.23 12.15
C GLN A 215 23.42 3.90 11.22
N THR A 216 23.28 4.29 9.95
CA THR A 216 24.35 4.59 9.00
C THR A 216 24.27 6.09 8.63
N MET A 217 25.25 6.60 7.86
CA MET A 217 25.22 7.96 7.29
C MET A 217 23.82 8.26 6.73
N LYS A 218 23.20 9.34 7.20
CA LYS A 218 21.80 9.67 6.93
C LYS A 218 21.72 10.86 5.98
N VAL A 219 20.99 10.72 4.88
CA VAL A 219 20.60 11.86 4.05
C VAL A 219 19.80 12.82 4.95
N LEU A 220 20.23 14.07 5.08
CA LEU A 220 19.50 15.04 5.91
C LEU A 220 18.29 15.58 5.14
N TYR A 221 18.52 16.06 3.92
CA TYR A 221 17.51 16.51 2.97
C TYR A 221 18.08 16.43 1.54
N ALA A 222 17.19 16.42 0.55
CA ALA A 222 17.48 16.59 -0.86
C ALA A 222 16.79 17.85 -1.37
N GLU A 223 17.54 18.71 -2.05
CA GLU A 223 16.98 19.81 -2.84
C GLU A 223 16.55 19.27 -4.21
N SER A 224 15.32 19.57 -4.64
CA SER A 224 14.78 18.98 -5.86
C SER A 224 13.80 19.91 -6.59
N GLY A 225 13.69 19.70 -7.90
CA GLY A 225 12.70 20.36 -8.74
C GLY A 225 11.37 19.60 -8.79
N GLN A 226 10.39 20.23 -9.46
CA GLN A 226 9.02 19.71 -9.64
C GLN A 226 8.96 18.24 -10.09
N ASP A 227 9.82 17.80 -11.03
CA ASP A 227 9.70 16.49 -11.67
C ASP A 227 9.92 15.36 -10.65
N PHE A 228 10.78 15.59 -9.65
CA PHE A 228 11.03 14.63 -8.58
C PHE A 228 9.89 14.61 -7.57
N VAL A 229 9.37 15.78 -7.19
CA VAL A 229 8.21 15.87 -6.30
C VAL A 229 6.96 15.27 -6.94
N ASP A 230 6.76 15.47 -8.24
CA ASP A 230 5.69 14.86 -9.01
C ASP A 230 5.82 13.33 -9.05
N LEU A 231 7.05 12.82 -9.22
CA LEU A 231 7.33 11.39 -9.08
C LEU A 231 6.94 10.88 -7.69
N LEU A 232 7.38 11.56 -6.63
CA LEU A 232 7.07 11.15 -5.25
C LEU A 232 5.57 11.16 -5.02
N PHE A 233 4.87 12.26 -5.33
CA PHE A 233 3.42 12.34 -5.18
C PHE A 233 2.66 11.32 -6.03
N SER A 234 3.18 10.91 -7.18
CA SER A 234 2.58 9.83 -7.96
C SER A 234 2.52 8.50 -7.19
N PHE A 235 3.39 8.28 -6.20
CA PHE A 235 3.37 7.06 -5.39
C PHE A 235 2.06 6.90 -4.62
N LEU A 236 1.42 8.00 -4.21
CA LEU A 236 0.13 7.98 -3.51
C LEU A 236 -1.00 7.42 -4.38
N ALA A 237 -0.88 7.53 -5.70
CA ALA A 237 -1.88 7.03 -6.65
C ALA A 237 -1.69 5.56 -7.02
N ILE A 238 -0.55 4.95 -6.68
CA ILE A 238 -0.23 3.57 -7.07
C ILE A 238 -1.03 2.60 -6.19
N PRO A 239 -1.82 1.69 -6.79
CA PRO A 239 -2.46 0.61 -6.05
C PRO A 239 -1.45 -0.29 -5.34
N LEU A 240 -1.81 -0.80 -4.17
CA LEU A 240 -0.92 -1.66 -3.38
C LEU A 240 -0.42 -2.90 -4.16
N GLU A 241 -1.28 -3.52 -4.96
CA GLU A 241 -0.91 -4.62 -5.89
C GLU A 241 0.23 -4.19 -6.82
N SER A 242 0.09 -3.00 -7.41
CA SER A 242 1.02 -2.45 -8.39
C SER A 242 2.36 -2.07 -7.79
N VAL A 243 2.43 -1.69 -6.50
CA VAL A 243 3.71 -1.48 -5.81
C VAL A 243 4.55 -2.77 -5.84
N TRP A 244 3.94 -3.92 -5.56
CA TRP A 244 4.64 -5.22 -5.62
C TRP A 244 5.08 -5.58 -7.05
N GLU A 245 4.26 -5.25 -8.05
CA GLU A 245 4.59 -5.51 -9.46
C GLU A 245 5.74 -4.63 -9.98
N ILE A 246 5.69 -3.33 -9.69
CA ILE A 246 6.68 -2.35 -10.12
C ILE A 246 8.04 -2.63 -9.46
N THR A 247 8.03 -2.96 -8.17
CA THR A 247 9.27 -3.23 -7.43
C THR A 247 9.89 -4.57 -7.79
N GLY A 248 9.09 -5.51 -8.30
CA GLY A 248 9.51 -6.81 -8.81
C GLY A 248 9.02 -7.96 -7.95
N SER A 249 8.34 -8.93 -8.56
CA SER A 249 7.68 -10.05 -7.88
C SER A 249 8.63 -11.02 -7.14
N ASN A 250 9.93 -10.91 -7.40
CA ASN A 250 10.98 -11.70 -6.74
C ASN A 250 11.36 -11.14 -5.36
N ILE A 251 10.80 -9.99 -4.97
CA ILE A 251 11.04 -9.40 -3.66
C ILE A 251 10.02 -9.93 -2.66
N GLU A 252 10.51 -10.39 -1.51
CA GLU A 252 9.69 -10.72 -0.35
C GLU A 252 9.15 -9.42 0.28
N LEU A 253 7.89 -9.08 -0.02
CA LEU A 253 7.12 -8.06 0.70
C LEU A 253 6.29 -8.68 1.84
N GLY A 254 6.85 -9.68 2.53
CA GLY A 254 6.17 -10.41 3.61
C GLY A 254 4.76 -10.88 3.24
N CYS A 255 3.79 -10.57 4.10
CA CYS A 255 2.37 -10.89 3.92
C CYS A 255 1.79 -10.31 2.62
N ILE A 256 2.14 -9.07 2.26
CA ILE A 256 1.65 -8.40 1.04
C ILE A 256 2.12 -9.16 -0.20
N GLY A 257 3.38 -9.58 -0.24
CA GLY A 257 3.91 -10.37 -1.36
C GLY A 257 3.22 -11.72 -1.52
N ASN A 258 2.93 -12.42 -0.42
CA ASN A 258 2.16 -13.68 -0.45
C ASN A 258 0.73 -13.46 -0.92
N PHE A 259 0.13 -12.36 -0.47
CA PHE A 259 -1.24 -12.01 -0.79
C PHE A 259 -1.39 -11.62 -2.28
N CYS A 260 -0.51 -10.78 -2.83
CA CYS A 260 -0.46 -10.45 -4.26
C CYS A 260 -0.25 -11.71 -5.12
N ARG A 261 0.65 -12.61 -4.71
CA ARG A 261 0.86 -13.89 -5.42
C ARG A 261 -0.40 -14.76 -5.41
N SER A 262 -1.14 -14.76 -4.32
CA SER A 262 -2.40 -15.50 -4.19
C SER A 262 -3.49 -14.92 -5.10
N LEU A 263 -3.62 -13.59 -5.14
CA LEU A 263 -4.53 -12.90 -6.06
C LEU A 263 -4.27 -13.30 -7.51
N LYS A 264 -3.01 -13.30 -7.97
CA LYS A 264 -2.65 -13.71 -9.34
C LYS A 264 -3.03 -15.16 -9.64
N ASN A 265 -2.77 -16.06 -8.70
CA ASN A 265 -3.08 -17.49 -8.86
C ASN A 265 -4.58 -17.79 -8.87
N LEU A 266 -5.38 -16.97 -8.18
CA LEU A 266 -6.84 -17.14 -8.09
C LEU A 266 -7.57 -16.42 -9.23
N SER A 267 -6.99 -15.35 -9.77
CA SER A 267 -7.56 -14.54 -10.86
C SER A 267 -7.36 -15.15 -12.26
N SER A 268 -6.77 -16.34 -12.39
CA SER A 268 -6.48 -16.95 -13.69
C SER A 268 -7.74 -17.46 -14.40
N SER A 269 -8.46 -16.56 -15.09
CA SER A 269 -9.21 -16.90 -16.30
C SER A 269 -8.20 -17.27 -17.39
N GLY A 270 -8.33 -18.45 -18.00
CA GLY A 270 -7.34 -19.04 -18.91
C GLY A 270 -7.12 -18.29 -20.23
N SER A 271 -6.31 -17.22 -20.20
CA SER A 271 -5.66 -16.68 -21.40
C SER A 271 -4.14 -16.69 -21.21
N THR A 272 -3.51 -17.71 -21.79
CA THR A 272 -2.09 -17.68 -22.13
C THR A 272 -1.86 -16.59 -23.18
N ASP A 273 -0.75 -15.85 -23.04
CA ASP A 273 -0.17 -14.92 -24.02
C ASP A 273 -0.61 -13.44 -23.99
N ALA A 274 -0.26 -12.72 -22.92
CA ALA A 274 0.09 -11.29 -22.98
C ALA A 274 1.05 -10.94 -21.82
N PRO A 275 2.00 -10.00 -21.99
CA PRO A 275 2.84 -9.55 -20.88
C PRO A 275 1.93 -8.97 -19.78
N SER A 276 2.00 -9.66 -18.65
CA SER A 276 1.27 -9.50 -17.39
C SER A 276 1.11 -8.06 -16.91
N ASN A 277 -0.11 -7.72 -16.46
CA ASN A 277 -0.47 -6.65 -15.51
C ASN A 277 0.55 -5.50 -15.39
N THR A 278 0.44 -4.52 -16.28
CA THR A 278 1.09 -3.22 -16.06
C THR A 278 0.18 -2.38 -15.17
N CYS A 279 0.73 -1.71 -14.15
CA CYS A 279 0.01 -0.73 -13.36
C CYS A 279 -0.71 0.26 -14.29
N MET A 280 -2.04 0.38 -14.14
CA MET A 280 -2.88 1.28 -14.91
C MET A 280 -3.37 2.41 -14.00
N LEU A 281 -2.96 3.64 -14.29
CA LEU A 281 -3.47 4.83 -13.61
C LEU A 281 -4.39 5.64 -14.54
N PRO A 282 -5.37 6.37 -14.02
CA PRO A 282 -6.08 7.37 -14.80
C PRO A 282 -5.11 8.39 -15.44
N TRP A 283 -5.42 8.87 -16.65
CA TRP A 283 -4.54 9.77 -17.39
C TRP A 283 -4.20 11.09 -16.66
N GLN A 284 -5.02 11.51 -15.70
CA GLN A 284 -4.79 12.70 -14.88
C GLN A 284 -3.53 12.59 -14.01
N TYR A 285 -3.04 11.38 -13.73
CA TYR A 285 -1.77 11.15 -13.00
C TYR A 285 -0.55 11.15 -13.92
N SER A 286 -0.72 11.42 -15.20
CA SER A 286 0.37 11.32 -16.16
C SER A 286 1.44 12.39 -15.95
N LEU A 287 2.67 11.92 -15.71
CA LEU A 287 3.84 12.76 -15.47
C LEU A 287 4.58 13.05 -16.76
N GLN A 288 5.34 14.14 -16.81
CA GLN A 288 6.17 14.48 -17.97
C GLN A 288 7.33 13.51 -18.20
N LYS A 289 7.90 13.00 -17.11
CA LYS A 289 8.98 12.01 -17.10
C LYS A 289 8.54 10.81 -16.27
N PRO A 290 7.70 9.91 -16.82
CA PRO A 290 7.22 8.75 -16.07
C PRO A 290 8.38 7.76 -15.87
N LEU A 291 8.88 7.65 -14.63
CA LEU A 291 10.01 6.78 -14.32
C LEU A 291 9.61 5.37 -13.84
N LEU A 292 8.34 5.13 -13.53
CA LEU A 292 7.88 3.84 -13.00
C LEU A 292 7.39 2.85 -14.07
N GLY A 293 7.31 3.26 -15.34
CA GLY A 293 6.80 2.39 -16.42
C GLY A 293 5.33 2.04 -16.29
N VAL A 294 4.54 2.96 -15.72
CA VAL A 294 3.09 2.85 -15.56
C VAL A 294 2.38 3.22 -16.86
N SER A 295 1.27 2.55 -17.14
CA SER A 295 0.38 2.86 -18.26
C SER A 295 -0.78 3.74 -17.82
N TYR A 296 -1.25 4.59 -18.73
CA TYR A 296 -2.33 5.53 -18.45
C TYR A 296 -3.60 5.15 -19.21
N LEU A 297 -4.74 5.20 -18.52
CA LEU A 297 -6.06 4.93 -19.08
C LEU A 297 -6.79 6.26 -19.34
N ASN A 298 -7.15 6.48 -20.60
CA ASN A 298 -7.90 7.64 -21.06
C ASN A 298 -9.41 7.45 -20.80
N ASN A 299 -10.17 8.55 -20.87
CA ASN A 299 -11.62 8.53 -20.65
C ASN A 299 -12.40 7.71 -21.70
N ASP A 300 -11.82 7.49 -22.89
CA ASP A 300 -12.39 6.68 -23.97
C ASP A 300 -12.06 5.18 -23.86
N GLY A 301 -11.35 4.79 -22.79
CA GLY A 301 -10.91 3.41 -22.56
C GLY A 301 -9.62 3.03 -23.29
N SER A 302 -9.02 3.94 -24.07
CA SER A 302 -7.71 3.70 -24.70
C SER A 302 -6.58 3.77 -23.66
N SER A 303 -5.56 2.93 -23.82
CA SER A 303 -4.37 2.93 -22.97
C SER A 303 -3.15 3.41 -23.74
N GLN A 304 -2.26 4.13 -23.05
CA GLN A 304 -1.00 4.60 -23.63
C GLN A 304 0.13 4.58 -22.62
N LEU A 305 1.34 4.31 -23.12
CA LEU A 305 2.59 4.33 -22.34
C LEU A 305 3.16 5.76 -22.22
N THR A 306 2.83 6.63 -23.17
CA THR A 306 3.36 7.99 -23.22
C THR A 306 2.30 9.00 -22.76
N PRO A 307 2.65 9.91 -21.85
CA PRO A 307 1.72 10.90 -21.29
C PRO A 307 1.30 11.94 -22.36
N HIS A 308 0.05 12.40 -22.32
CA HIS A 308 -0.40 13.60 -23.04
C HIS A 308 -0.16 14.90 -22.25
N CYS A 309 0.27 14.80 -20.98
CA CYS A 309 0.24 15.94 -20.08
C CYS A 309 1.45 16.87 -20.23
N SER A 310 1.17 18.16 -20.38
CA SER A 310 2.15 19.25 -20.42
C SER A 310 2.55 19.76 -19.03
N SER A 311 1.94 19.25 -17.95
CA SER A 311 2.19 19.70 -16.57
C SER A 311 2.07 18.57 -15.53
N GLY A 312 2.86 18.64 -14.46
CA GLY A 312 2.73 17.76 -13.29
C GLY A 312 1.83 18.33 -12.19
N PHE A 313 1.92 17.79 -10.98
CA PHE A 313 1.06 18.17 -9.85
C PHE A 313 1.47 19.50 -9.22
N VAL A 314 2.77 19.74 -9.09
CA VAL A 314 3.30 20.89 -8.37
C VAL A 314 3.82 21.99 -9.29
N LYS A 315 3.87 23.22 -8.78
CA LYS A 315 4.28 24.39 -9.56
C LYS A 315 5.68 24.27 -10.15
N ARG A 316 5.80 24.78 -11.38
CA ARG A 316 7.07 24.87 -12.08
C ARG A 316 7.97 25.97 -11.57
N GLY A 317 9.28 25.74 -11.64
CA GLY A 317 10.30 26.71 -11.21
C GLY A 317 10.39 26.91 -9.70
N VAL A 318 9.73 26.05 -8.92
CA VAL A 318 9.82 26.01 -7.46
C VAL A 318 10.82 24.93 -7.05
N THR A 319 11.64 25.27 -6.06
CA THR A 319 12.55 24.35 -5.40
C THR A 319 11.90 23.78 -4.15
N TYR A 320 11.92 22.46 -4.03
CA TYR A 320 11.37 21.71 -2.92
C TYR A 320 12.49 21.04 -2.12
N MET A 321 12.31 20.97 -0.82
CA MET A 321 13.16 20.16 0.05
C MET A 321 12.43 18.87 0.40
N VAL A 322 13.13 17.76 0.27
CA VAL A 322 12.62 16.42 0.56
C VAL A 322 13.52 15.81 1.63
N SER A 323 12.98 15.51 2.81
CA SER A 323 13.72 14.81 3.86
C SER A 323 13.87 13.31 3.53
N ASP A 324 14.73 12.61 4.27
CA ASP A 324 14.96 11.17 4.10
C ASP A 324 13.68 10.32 4.22
N ASP A 325 12.77 10.75 5.08
CA ASP A 325 11.46 10.14 5.30
C ASP A 325 10.37 10.65 4.33
N LEU A 326 10.79 11.29 3.24
CA LEU A 326 9.98 11.86 2.16
C LEU A 326 8.98 12.92 2.57
N THR A 327 9.22 13.61 3.69
CA THR A 327 8.49 14.86 3.99
C THR A 327 8.92 15.94 3.00
N ILE A 328 7.95 16.58 2.36
CA ILE A 328 8.17 17.59 1.33
C ILE A 328 7.76 18.96 1.85
N CYS A 329 8.65 19.94 1.73
CA CYS A 329 8.34 21.33 2.03
C CYS A 329 8.89 22.27 0.97
N ILE A 330 8.26 23.43 0.82
CA ILE A 330 8.70 24.46 -0.12
C ILE A 330 9.77 25.30 0.57
N LYS A 331 10.91 25.47 -0.09
CA LYS A 331 12.04 26.22 0.47
C LYS A 331 11.67 27.71 0.58
N LYS A 332 11.24 28.15 1.77
CA LYS A 332 11.31 29.56 2.18
C LYS A 332 12.64 29.76 2.90
N LYS A 333 13.69 30.02 2.12
CA LYS A 333 15.04 30.48 2.53
C LYS A 333 15.47 30.04 3.95
N PHE A 334 16.12 28.88 4.06
CA PHE A 334 16.78 28.48 5.30
C PHE A 334 18.13 29.19 5.45
N ASP A 335 18.36 29.76 6.62
CA ASP A 335 19.64 30.28 7.10
C ASP A 335 20.26 29.19 8.00
N VAL A 336 20.86 28.18 7.39
CA VAL A 336 21.51 27.07 8.10
C VAL A 336 23.00 27.14 7.79
N ASN A 337 23.84 27.03 8.82
CA ASN A 337 25.28 26.99 8.63
C ASN A 337 25.66 25.69 7.87
N LEU A 338 26.27 25.82 6.69
CA LEU A 338 26.51 24.73 5.73
C LEU A 338 27.92 24.13 5.83
N ASP A 339 28.74 24.55 6.80
CA ASP A 339 30.16 24.21 6.86
C ASP A 339 30.44 22.69 6.92
N ASP A 340 29.48 21.87 7.40
CA ASP A 340 29.63 20.42 7.58
C ASP A 340 28.74 19.56 6.64
N ILE A 341 28.18 20.13 5.55
CA ILE A 341 27.26 19.40 4.64
C ILE A 341 27.94 19.04 3.31
N GLU A 342 27.98 17.75 2.97
CA GLU A 342 28.45 17.28 1.67
C GLU A 342 27.31 17.29 0.63
N GLU A 343 27.46 18.10 -0.41
CA GLU A 343 26.50 18.19 -1.52
C GLU A 343 26.75 17.09 -2.56
N HIS A 344 25.71 16.33 -2.90
CA HIS A 344 25.76 15.26 -3.90
C HIS A 344 24.62 15.44 -4.91
N GLU A 345 24.96 15.57 -6.20
CA GLU A 345 23.98 15.59 -7.28
C GLU A 345 23.65 14.16 -7.72
N ILE A 346 22.36 13.78 -7.63
CA ILE A 346 21.90 12.43 -7.98
C ILE A 346 20.93 12.51 -9.16
N ASN A 347 21.30 11.89 -10.27
CA ASN A 347 20.41 11.69 -11.40
C ASN A 347 19.56 10.42 -11.21
N ILE A 348 18.23 10.59 -11.21
CA ILE A 348 17.29 9.50 -10.95
C ILE A 348 16.90 8.83 -12.27
N SER A 349 17.37 7.60 -12.50
CA SER A 349 16.87 6.75 -13.57
C SER A 349 15.65 5.94 -13.12
N LYS A 350 15.06 5.19 -14.06
CA LYS A 350 13.98 4.22 -13.77
C LYS A 350 14.34 3.27 -12.63
N THR A 351 15.57 2.75 -12.60
CA THR A 351 16.02 1.82 -11.55
C THR A 351 16.02 2.49 -10.18
N GLN A 352 16.54 3.72 -10.08
CA GLN A 352 16.50 4.49 -8.83
C GLN A 352 15.07 4.84 -8.41
N ALA A 353 14.19 5.21 -9.34
CA ALA A 353 12.79 5.50 -9.04
C ALA A 353 12.05 4.28 -8.47
N ILE A 354 12.26 3.10 -9.06
CA ILE A 354 11.70 1.83 -8.56
C ILE A 354 12.29 1.49 -7.18
N GLY A 355 13.62 1.66 -7.02
CA GLY A 355 14.30 1.48 -5.74
C GLY A 355 13.78 2.42 -4.65
N LEU A 356 13.45 3.66 -5.01
CA LEU A 356 12.89 4.66 -4.12
C LEU A 356 11.44 4.36 -3.74
N LEU A 357 10.61 3.92 -4.69
CA LEU A 357 9.26 3.44 -4.38
C LEU A 357 9.33 2.28 -3.39
N ARG A 358 10.21 1.30 -3.62
CA ARG A 358 10.44 0.19 -2.70
C ARG A 358 10.89 0.68 -1.32
N ALA A 359 11.87 1.57 -1.26
CA ALA A 359 12.38 2.10 -0.01
C ALA A 359 11.31 2.87 0.77
N SER A 360 10.51 3.69 0.08
CA SER A 360 9.39 4.43 0.67
C SER A 360 8.33 3.53 1.30
N PHE A 361 8.19 2.31 0.79
CA PHE A 361 7.25 1.31 1.28
C PHE A 361 7.78 0.55 2.49
N MET A 362 9.09 0.31 2.55
CA MET A 362 9.71 -0.60 3.53
C MET A 362 10.43 0.11 4.67
N THR A 363 10.78 1.39 4.53
CA THR A 363 11.60 2.11 5.50
C THR A 363 11.09 3.52 5.74
N SER A 364 11.52 4.12 6.85
CA SER A 364 11.34 5.54 7.18
C SER A 364 12.53 6.41 6.75
N THR A 365 13.47 5.84 5.97
CA THR A 365 14.72 6.49 5.53
C THR A 365 14.92 6.17 4.06
N ALA A 366 13.94 6.57 3.25
CA ALA A 366 13.80 6.12 1.87
C ALA A 366 14.93 6.63 0.99
N LEU A 367 15.36 7.89 1.13
CA LEU A 367 16.44 8.45 0.32
C LEU A 367 17.76 7.72 0.63
N THR A 368 18.10 7.58 1.91
CA THR A 368 19.30 6.87 2.36
C THR A 368 19.29 5.42 1.86
N THR A 369 18.15 4.74 1.95
CA THR A 369 18.04 3.33 1.53
C THR A 369 18.12 3.20 0.00
N ALA A 370 17.44 4.07 -0.75
CA ALA A 370 17.38 3.98 -2.20
C ALA A 370 18.69 4.41 -2.88
N PHE A 371 19.42 5.33 -2.24
CA PHE A 371 20.64 5.91 -2.79
C PHE A 371 21.92 5.48 -2.06
N GLU A 372 21.86 4.42 -1.24
CA GLU A 372 23.00 3.92 -0.46
C GLU A 372 24.25 3.68 -1.33
N SER A 373 24.09 3.24 -2.58
CA SER A 373 25.20 3.03 -3.52
C SER A 373 25.93 4.31 -3.93
N PHE A 374 25.30 5.47 -3.80
CA PHE A 374 25.85 6.78 -4.12
C PHE A 374 26.42 7.49 -2.88
N LEU A 375 26.17 6.97 -1.67
CA LEU A 375 26.71 7.53 -0.44
C LEU A 375 28.12 6.99 -0.17
N PRO A 376 29.04 7.84 0.32
CA PRO A 376 30.39 7.40 0.66
C PRO A 376 30.34 6.34 1.76
N LYS A 377 31.00 5.21 1.54
CA LYS A 377 31.17 4.16 2.56
C LYS A 377 32.23 4.62 3.55
N LYS A 378 31.91 4.71 4.85
CA LYS A 378 32.95 4.91 5.89
C LYS A 378 34.00 3.82 5.74
N SER A 379 35.26 4.21 5.53
CA SER A 379 36.40 3.32 5.71
C SER A 379 36.35 2.80 7.14
N LYS A 380 36.50 1.48 7.32
CA LYS A 380 36.71 0.92 8.65
C LYS A 380 38.00 1.55 9.18
N GLU A 381 37.91 2.31 10.26
CA GLU A 381 39.10 2.65 11.04
C GLU A 381 39.76 1.33 11.45
N GLU A 382 40.88 1.01 10.81
CA GLU A 382 41.81 0.04 11.34
C GLU A 382 42.25 0.56 12.70
N LYS A 383 41.77 -0.09 13.76
CA LYS A 383 42.35 0.07 15.09
C LYS A 383 43.79 -0.40 14.98
N LEU A 384 44.70 0.56 14.92
CA LEU A 384 46.14 0.36 15.01
C LEU A 384 46.57 0.23 16.48
#